data_AF-A0A8H5HEU1-F1
#
_entry.id   AF-A0A8H5HEU1-F1
#
_cell.length_a   1.000
_cell.length_b   1.000
_cell.length_c   1.000
_cell.angle_alpha   90.00
_cell.angle_beta   90.00
_cell.angle_gamma   90.00
#
_symmetry.space_group_name_H-M   'P 1'
#
loop_
_entity.id
_entity.type
_entity.pdbx_description
1 polymer ?
#
loop_
_entity_poly.entity_id
_entity_poly.type
_entity_poly.pdbx_seq_one_letter_code
_entity_poly.pdbx_strand_id
1 'polypeptide(L)'
;MNTCHAVYCMMSRTSISPTSTRITHSNIHSPSRRSKHKKCFPFECPPFGCSRSCTRPILEQIMDIVEHCKAFLPSLSLPQLLNSTTTNALLASDFPVVDSVSCNRQFYSDSTFQLNQLQEAANTLLPAAGLQSKIVLLLKHHRALPSDNIALVVLGNLKILQGSISRRRVMVECDLWQGLDAYPEQTAVQLRVLVNQSTLTPAQFDGKLAFVKLNDFRTLGVGRWLNDEVINYFVEKWCSESGTTLGLNSFFAPRCLFDEVTGMPKSGVLTTADEDRISRWCAKTVEKQGLKDWDSVFIPINETHTHWYSARIDFHQRRIDIYDSLREKCINNRKKPPLLRENANLMLVLIWLAEVLSQLRGEVVDFKNNLGGRWSFDPHFKVHFQPNSYDCGVHLLWHLRHLLQFQQIELGDNCLPRHLRFTNDMVSKRLRLAQEMLADAGFA
;
A
#
# COMPACT_ATOMS: atom_id res chain seq x y z
N MET A 1 -12.51 -18.35 -30.01
CA MET A 1 -13.79 -18.39 -29.26
C MET A 1 -13.73 -19.54 -28.28
N ASN A 2 -13.54 -19.24 -27.00
CA ASN A 2 -14.09 -20.00 -25.88
C ASN A 2 -13.76 -19.25 -24.58
N THR A 3 -14.78 -19.21 -23.75
CA THR A 3 -15.03 -18.34 -22.61
C THR A 3 -14.29 -18.78 -21.35
N CYS A 4 -13.51 -17.88 -20.72
CA CYS A 4 -13.03 -18.08 -19.35
C CYS A 4 -14.06 -17.52 -18.36
N HIS A 5 -14.63 -18.43 -17.56
CA HIS A 5 -15.56 -18.16 -16.46
C HIS A 5 -14.88 -17.43 -15.31
N ALA A 6 -15.59 -16.44 -14.77
CA ALA A 6 -15.31 -15.81 -13.49
C ALA A 6 -15.66 -16.77 -12.34
N VAL A 7 -14.73 -16.98 -11.40
CA VAL A 7 -15.00 -17.69 -10.15
C VAL A 7 -15.08 -16.66 -9.02
N TYR A 8 -16.28 -16.58 -8.44
CA TYR A 8 -16.61 -15.83 -7.23
C TYR A 8 -16.14 -16.58 -5.98
N CYS A 9 -15.71 -15.82 -4.97
CA CYS A 9 -15.35 -16.26 -3.63
C CYS A 9 -16.37 -17.22 -2.99
N MET A 10 -15.92 -18.40 -2.57
CA MET A 10 -16.58 -19.18 -1.51
C MET A 10 -15.91 -18.86 -0.17
N MET A 11 -16.71 -18.33 0.76
CA MET A 11 -16.41 -18.30 2.19
C MET A 11 -16.46 -19.72 2.74
N SER A 12 -15.35 -20.23 3.27
CA SER A 12 -15.34 -21.44 4.09
C SER A 12 -15.27 -21.08 5.56
N ARG A 13 -16.28 -21.54 6.29
CA ARG A 13 -16.39 -21.55 7.74
C ARG A 13 -15.43 -22.60 8.29
N THR A 14 -14.61 -22.24 9.27
CA THR A 14 -13.95 -23.21 10.16
C THR A 14 -14.54 -23.10 11.55
N SER A 15 -15.14 -24.21 11.96
CA SER A 15 -15.64 -24.52 13.29
C SER A 15 -14.48 -24.71 14.27
N ILE A 16 -14.51 -24.01 15.40
CA ILE A 16 -13.64 -24.28 16.55
C ILE A 16 -14.54 -24.75 17.70
N SER A 17 -14.29 -25.96 18.19
CA SER A 17 -14.86 -26.50 19.43
C SER A 17 -14.19 -25.86 20.65
N PRO A 18 -14.91 -25.56 21.73
CA PRO A 18 -14.32 -24.90 22.89
C PRO A 18 -13.71 -25.92 23.88
N THR A 19 -12.48 -25.67 24.30
CA THR A 19 -11.88 -26.27 25.50
C THR A 19 -12.49 -25.65 26.75
N SER A 20 -12.97 -26.53 27.63
CA SER A 20 -13.59 -26.23 28.91
C SER A 20 -12.56 -25.73 29.92
N THR A 21 -12.72 -24.49 30.40
CA THR A 21 -12.04 -23.98 31.58
C THR A 21 -13.07 -23.71 32.66
N ARG A 22 -12.95 -24.45 33.76
CA ARG A 22 -13.84 -24.45 34.92
C ARG A 22 -13.59 -23.17 35.74
N ILE A 23 -14.48 -22.18 35.63
CA ILE A 23 -14.46 -20.96 36.45
C ILE A 23 -15.46 -21.14 37.60
N THR A 24 -14.99 -20.88 38.81
CA THR A 24 -15.74 -20.95 40.06
C THR A 24 -16.78 -19.82 40.14
N HIS A 25 -18.04 -20.21 40.40
CA HIS A 25 -19.16 -19.30 40.59
C HIS A 25 -18.98 -18.45 41.85
N SER A 26 -18.84 -17.14 41.67
CA SER A 26 -19.15 -16.14 42.70
C SER A 26 -20.51 -15.51 42.36
N ASN A 27 -21.44 -15.58 43.31
CA ASN A 27 -22.78 -15.01 43.22
C ASN A 27 -22.69 -13.48 43.18
N ILE A 28 -22.91 -12.89 42.01
CA ILE A 28 -23.10 -11.44 41.84
C ILE A 28 -24.59 -11.19 41.58
N HIS A 29 -25.27 -10.63 42.58
CA HIS A 29 -26.61 -10.07 42.43
C HIS A 29 -26.60 -9.00 41.33
N SER A 30 -27.35 -9.26 40.25
CA SER A 30 -27.56 -8.31 39.17
C SER A 30 -28.62 -7.29 39.58
N PRO A 31 -28.30 -5.98 39.70
CA PRO A 31 -29.34 -4.99 39.94
C PRO A 31 -30.09 -4.77 38.62
N SER A 32 -31.40 -5.01 38.66
CA SER A 32 -32.36 -4.62 37.62
C SER A 32 -32.33 -3.09 37.43
N ARG A 33 -31.36 -2.60 36.66
CA ARG A 33 -31.31 -1.21 36.19
C ARG A 33 -32.37 -1.07 35.09
N ARG A 34 -33.61 -0.74 35.48
CA ARG A 34 -34.55 -0.05 34.60
C ARG A 34 -33.86 1.23 34.14
N SER A 35 -33.25 1.22 32.95
CA SER A 35 -32.68 2.43 32.38
C SER A 35 -33.85 3.40 32.20
N LYS A 36 -33.78 4.55 32.86
CA LYS A 36 -34.73 5.63 32.63
C LYS A 36 -34.49 6.08 31.19
N HIS A 37 -35.29 5.58 30.24
CA HIS A 37 -35.26 6.06 28.86
C HIS A 37 -35.42 7.57 28.90
N LYS A 38 -34.34 8.30 28.62
CA LYS A 38 -34.40 9.76 28.49
C LYS A 38 -35.45 10.07 27.43
N LYS A 39 -36.52 10.77 27.82
CA LYS A 39 -37.57 11.19 26.89
C LYS A 39 -36.91 11.99 25.77
N CYS A 40 -37.07 11.52 24.53
CA CYS A 40 -36.61 12.25 23.35
C CYS A 40 -37.73 13.17 22.90
N PHE A 41 -37.42 14.45 22.72
CA PHE A 41 -38.39 15.46 22.31
C PHE A 41 -38.27 15.70 20.80
N PRO A 42 -39.39 15.99 20.10
CA PRO A 42 -39.33 16.45 18.72
C PRO A 42 -38.61 17.80 18.64
N PHE A 43 -37.86 18.02 17.57
CA PHE A 43 -37.25 19.31 17.24
C PHE A 43 -37.27 19.51 15.72
N GLU A 44 -37.34 20.75 15.26
CA GLU A 44 -37.24 21.06 13.84
C GLU A 44 -35.77 21.14 13.41
N CYS A 45 -35.43 20.42 12.35
CA CYS A 45 -34.12 20.41 11.72
C CYS A 45 -34.31 20.65 10.23
N PRO A 46 -34.51 21.89 9.76
CA PRO A 46 -34.39 22.16 8.33
C PRO A 46 -32.97 21.74 7.89
N PRO A 47 -32.80 20.92 6.84
CA PRO A 47 -33.78 20.53 5.81
C PRO A 47 -34.53 19.18 6.03
N PHE A 48 -34.25 18.44 7.08
CA PHE A 48 -34.84 17.13 7.39
C PHE A 48 -36.26 17.17 7.98
N GLY A 49 -36.74 18.34 8.41
CA GLY A 49 -38.05 18.51 9.03
C GLY A 49 -38.05 18.17 10.53
N CYS A 50 -39.16 17.66 11.06
CA CYS A 50 -39.29 17.34 12.48
C CYS A 50 -38.62 16.01 12.83
N SER A 51 -37.53 16.05 13.62
CA SER A 51 -36.77 14.87 14.06
C SER A 51 -36.70 14.79 15.60
N ARG A 52 -36.02 13.76 16.14
CA ARG A 52 -35.90 13.54 17.58
C ARG A 52 -34.63 14.16 18.14
N SER A 53 -34.66 14.69 19.35
CA SER A 53 -33.48 15.28 19.99
C SER A 53 -32.26 14.33 20.08
N CYS A 54 -32.49 13.01 20.07
CA CYS A 54 -31.42 12.00 20.05
C CYS A 54 -30.74 11.81 18.69
N THR A 55 -31.40 12.17 17.57
CA THR A 55 -30.82 12.09 16.22
C THR A 55 -30.10 13.37 15.83
N ARG A 56 -30.34 14.48 16.53
CA ARG A 56 -29.72 15.79 16.27
C ARG A 56 -28.21 15.74 16.02
N PRO A 57 -27.38 15.10 16.86
CA PRO A 57 -25.93 15.08 16.63
C PRO A 57 -25.52 14.34 15.35
N ILE A 58 -26.35 13.39 14.89
CA ILE A 58 -26.12 12.68 13.64
C ILE A 58 -26.50 13.58 12.46
N LEU A 59 -27.63 14.28 12.54
CA LEU A 59 -28.07 15.21 11.49
C LEU A 59 -27.09 16.37 11.30
N GLU A 60 -26.55 16.92 12.40
CA GLU A 60 -25.49 17.93 12.36
C GLU A 60 -24.24 17.38 11.64
N GLN A 61 -23.77 16.17 11.99
CA GLN A 61 -22.66 15.53 11.28
C GLN A 61 -22.94 15.25 9.80
N ILE A 62 -24.18 14.92 9.42
CA ILE A 62 -24.54 14.76 8.00
C ILE A 62 -24.39 16.11 7.29
N MET A 63 -24.92 17.19 7.87
CA MET A 63 -24.81 18.52 7.28
C MET A 63 -23.36 18.98 7.17
N ASP A 64 -22.54 18.71 8.18
CA ASP A 64 -21.11 18.98 8.15
C ASP A 64 -20.44 18.22 7.00
N ILE A 65 -20.70 16.92 6.83
CA ILE A 65 -20.16 16.14 5.70
C ILE A 65 -20.59 16.75 4.36
N VAL A 66 -21.87 17.09 4.20
CA VAL A 66 -22.38 17.68 2.96
C VAL A 66 -21.71 19.01 2.67
N GLU A 67 -21.54 19.87 3.67
CA GLU A 67 -20.91 21.18 3.51
C GLU A 67 -19.42 21.06 3.16
N HIS A 68 -18.68 20.18 3.85
CA HIS A 68 -17.28 19.93 3.51
C HIS A 68 -17.13 19.33 2.10
N CYS A 69 -18.04 18.45 1.68
CA CYS A 69 -18.01 17.91 0.32
C CYS A 69 -18.21 19.00 -0.75
N LYS A 70 -18.92 20.10 -0.47
CA LYS A 70 -19.10 21.20 -1.45
C LYS A 70 -17.79 21.89 -1.83
N ALA A 71 -16.76 21.81 -1.00
CA ALA A 71 -15.44 22.35 -1.35
C ALA A 71 -14.85 21.64 -2.59
N PHE A 72 -15.25 20.39 -2.85
CA PHE A 72 -14.78 19.56 -3.97
C PHE A 72 -15.88 19.21 -4.96
N LEU A 73 -17.14 19.32 -4.54
CA LEU A 73 -18.34 19.09 -5.34
C LEU A 73 -19.27 20.28 -5.22
N PRO A 74 -18.95 21.44 -5.84
CA PRO A 74 -19.74 22.67 -5.67
C PRO A 74 -21.20 22.49 -6.08
N SER A 75 -21.46 21.54 -6.99
CA SER A 75 -22.80 21.22 -7.44
C SER A 75 -23.63 20.50 -6.38
N LEU A 76 -23.01 19.89 -5.36
CA LEU A 76 -23.65 19.05 -4.35
C LEU A 76 -24.59 19.84 -3.43
N SER A 77 -25.82 19.35 -3.34
CA SER A 77 -26.85 19.89 -2.45
C SER A 77 -27.71 18.79 -1.86
N LEU A 78 -28.35 19.07 -0.72
CA LEU A 78 -29.22 18.10 -0.09
C LEU A 78 -30.39 17.66 -0.99
N PRO A 79 -31.07 18.55 -1.74
CA PRO A 79 -32.11 18.11 -2.68
C PRO A 79 -31.63 17.08 -3.70
N GLN A 80 -30.39 17.20 -4.19
CA GLN A 80 -29.83 16.21 -5.10
C GLN A 80 -29.48 14.90 -4.39
N LEU A 81 -29.04 14.97 -3.12
CA LEU A 81 -28.83 13.77 -2.29
C LEU A 81 -30.13 13.06 -1.90
N LEU A 82 -31.30 13.60 -2.23
CA LEU A 82 -32.57 12.87 -2.14
C LEU A 82 -32.89 12.09 -3.42
N ASN A 83 -32.15 12.31 -4.51
CA ASN A 83 -32.33 11.65 -5.80
C ASN A 83 -31.03 10.93 -6.24
N SER A 84 -31.03 9.59 -6.13
CA SER A 84 -29.85 8.77 -6.43
C SER A 84 -29.35 8.89 -7.88
N THR A 85 -30.22 9.24 -8.83
CA THR A 85 -29.87 9.38 -10.26
C THR A 85 -28.96 10.58 -10.49
N THR A 86 -29.06 11.61 -9.63
CA THR A 86 -28.32 12.86 -9.78
C THR A 86 -26.84 12.69 -9.43
N THR A 87 -26.49 11.75 -8.54
CA THR A 87 -25.11 11.56 -8.02
C THR A 87 -24.06 11.34 -9.12
N ASN A 88 -24.37 10.57 -10.16
CA ASN A 88 -23.42 10.34 -11.26
C ASN A 88 -23.27 11.56 -12.17
N ALA A 89 -24.36 12.32 -12.37
CA ALA A 89 -24.32 13.55 -13.16
C ALA A 89 -23.49 14.64 -12.47
N LEU A 90 -23.55 14.72 -11.12
CA LEU A 90 -22.71 15.64 -10.34
C LEU A 90 -21.23 15.37 -10.58
N LEU A 91 -20.82 14.10 -10.51
CA LEU A 91 -19.41 13.74 -10.72
C LEU A 91 -18.92 14.01 -12.14
N ALA A 92 -19.76 13.80 -13.15
CA ALA A 92 -19.38 14.12 -14.52
C ALA A 92 -19.19 15.63 -14.75
N SER A 93 -20.00 16.46 -14.06
CA SER A 93 -19.92 17.92 -14.12
C SER A 93 -18.70 18.46 -13.36
N ASP A 94 -18.51 18.03 -12.11
CA ASP A 94 -17.49 18.59 -11.21
C ASP A 94 -16.10 18.00 -11.49
N PHE A 95 -16.04 16.79 -12.06
CA PHE A 95 -14.80 16.12 -12.42
C PHE A 95 -14.80 15.73 -13.90
N PRO A 96 -14.61 16.69 -14.83
CA PRO A 96 -14.57 16.42 -16.26
C PRO A 96 -13.42 15.47 -16.62
N VAL A 97 -13.53 14.79 -17.76
CA VAL A 97 -12.44 13.94 -18.28
C VAL A 97 -11.30 14.85 -18.73
N VAL A 98 -10.10 14.59 -18.22
CA VAL A 98 -8.89 15.30 -18.65
C VAL A 98 -8.39 14.66 -19.95
N ASP A 99 -8.19 15.47 -20.98
CA ASP A 99 -7.75 14.99 -22.29
C ASP A 99 -6.28 14.52 -22.25
N SER A 100 -6.06 13.23 -22.53
CA SER A 100 -4.74 12.58 -22.46
C SER A 100 -3.89 12.73 -23.71
N VAL A 101 -4.35 13.42 -24.77
CA VAL A 101 -3.76 13.37 -26.12
C VAL A 101 -2.28 13.83 -26.20
N SER A 102 -1.72 14.51 -25.19
CA SER A 102 -0.32 14.98 -25.27
C SER A 102 0.54 14.86 -24.00
N CYS A 103 0.04 14.27 -22.90
CA CYS A 103 0.73 14.19 -21.59
C CYS A 103 1.57 15.44 -21.25
N ASN A 104 1.02 16.61 -21.54
CA ASN A 104 1.70 17.88 -21.34
C ASN A 104 1.62 18.29 -19.86
N ARG A 105 2.25 19.43 -19.51
CA ARG A 105 2.24 19.95 -18.13
C ARG A 105 0.82 20.18 -17.60
N GLN A 106 -0.07 20.66 -18.45
CA GLN A 106 -1.46 20.93 -18.08
C GLN A 106 -2.20 19.63 -17.74
N PHE A 107 -2.12 18.61 -18.61
CA PHE A 107 -2.70 17.28 -18.36
C PHE A 107 -2.24 16.69 -17.03
N TYR A 108 -0.93 16.71 -16.77
CA TYR A 108 -0.36 16.19 -15.54
C TYR A 108 -0.83 16.97 -14.31
N SER A 109 -0.81 18.31 -14.37
CA SER A 109 -1.28 19.19 -13.30
C SER A 109 -2.76 18.97 -12.99
N ASP A 110 -3.61 18.95 -14.03
CA ASP A 110 -5.05 18.79 -13.89
C ASP A 110 -5.41 17.42 -13.34
N SER A 111 -4.77 16.36 -13.86
CA SER A 111 -5.00 15.00 -13.37
C SER A 111 -4.57 14.84 -11.91
N THR A 112 -3.42 15.39 -11.53
CA THR A 112 -2.94 15.33 -10.13
C THR A 112 -3.85 16.11 -9.19
N PHE A 113 -4.25 17.32 -9.59
CA PHE A 113 -5.19 18.14 -8.84
C PHE A 113 -6.55 17.45 -8.66
N GLN A 114 -7.08 16.86 -9.74
CA GLN A 114 -8.32 16.11 -9.71
C GLN A 114 -8.23 14.88 -8.79
N LEU A 115 -7.12 14.14 -8.82
CA LEU A 115 -6.89 13.01 -7.92
C LEU A 115 -6.87 13.43 -6.46
N ASN A 116 -6.23 14.55 -6.13
CA ASN A 116 -6.21 15.09 -4.77
C ASN A 116 -7.62 15.48 -4.30
N GLN A 117 -8.40 16.18 -5.12
CA GLN A 117 -9.78 16.52 -4.78
C GLN A 117 -10.65 15.28 -4.58
N LEU A 118 -10.54 14.28 -5.46
CA LEU A 118 -11.29 13.02 -5.35
C LEU A 118 -10.90 12.25 -4.07
N GLN A 119 -9.63 12.28 -3.68
CA GLN A 119 -9.16 11.68 -2.44
C GLN A 119 -9.73 12.39 -1.21
N GLU A 120 -9.66 13.72 -1.16
CA GLU A 120 -10.22 14.51 -0.06
C GLU A 120 -11.74 14.34 0.07
N ALA A 121 -12.45 14.32 -1.06
CA ALA A 121 -13.88 14.04 -1.07
C ALA A 121 -14.20 12.63 -0.56
N ALA A 122 -13.41 11.61 -0.95
CA ALA A 122 -13.57 10.25 -0.45
C ALA A 122 -13.31 10.15 1.07
N ASN A 123 -12.30 10.86 1.58
CA ASN A 123 -11.98 10.93 3.01
C ASN A 123 -13.09 11.59 3.81
N THR A 124 -13.62 12.71 3.30
CA THR A 124 -14.73 13.45 3.91
C THR A 124 -15.99 12.59 4.06
N LEU A 125 -16.23 11.66 3.12
CA LEU A 125 -17.39 10.76 3.13
C LEU A 125 -17.21 9.52 4.01
N LEU A 126 -15.99 9.20 4.46
CA LEU A 126 -15.70 7.99 5.23
C LEU A 126 -16.58 7.82 6.49
N PRO A 127 -16.89 8.87 7.27
CA PRO A 127 -17.74 8.73 8.47
C PRO A 127 -19.18 8.33 8.17
N ALA A 128 -19.70 8.52 6.95
CA ALA A 128 -21.10 8.31 6.61
C ALA A 128 -21.60 6.90 6.93
N ALA A 129 -20.78 5.86 6.69
CA ALA A 129 -21.13 4.48 7.01
C ALA A 129 -21.33 4.25 8.52
N GLY A 130 -20.50 4.91 9.35
CA GLY A 130 -20.63 4.88 10.80
C GLY A 130 -21.90 5.59 11.28
N LEU A 131 -22.25 6.72 10.67
CA LEU A 131 -23.48 7.47 10.97
C LEU A 131 -24.74 6.67 10.60
N GLN A 132 -24.74 5.98 9.46
CA GLN A 132 -25.84 5.11 9.05
C GLN A 132 -26.11 4.00 10.07
N SER A 133 -25.05 3.37 10.58
CA SER A 133 -25.19 2.34 11.60
C SER A 133 -25.75 2.89 12.92
N LYS A 134 -25.31 4.09 13.33
CA LYS A 134 -25.79 4.78 14.55
C LYS A 134 -27.27 5.16 14.44
N ILE A 135 -27.71 5.74 13.32
CA ILE A 135 -29.10 6.15 13.15
C ILE A 135 -30.03 4.94 13.08
N VAL A 136 -29.65 3.86 12.39
CA VAL A 136 -30.43 2.60 12.37
C VAL A 136 -30.61 2.04 13.78
N LEU A 137 -29.57 2.08 14.62
CA LEU A 137 -29.66 1.64 16.01
C LEU A 137 -30.64 2.50 16.83
N LEU A 138 -30.57 3.83 16.69
CA LEU A 138 -31.49 4.75 17.38
C LEU A 138 -32.94 4.49 16.97
N LEU A 139 -33.18 4.26 15.68
CA LEU A 139 -34.53 4.04 15.14
C LEU A 139 -35.15 2.71 15.59
N LYS A 140 -34.37 1.71 16.02
CA LYS A 140 -34.92 0.49 16.63
C LYS A 140 -35.67 0.76 17.94
N HIS A 141 -35.35 1.85 18.63
CA HIS A 141 -35.94 2.21 19.91
C HIS A 141 -37.02 3.29 19.81
N HIS A 142 -37.36 3.70 18.58
CA HIS A 142 -38.26 4.81 18.33
C HIS A 142 -39.23 4.48 17.20
N ARG A 143 -40.43 5.05 17.25
CA ARG A 143 -41.29 5.09 16.06
C ARG A 143 -40.66 6.05 15.05
N ALA A 144 -40.35 5.57 13.85
CA ALA A 144 -39.74 6.35 12.80
C ALA A 144 -40.60 7.57 12.44
N LEU A 145 -39.97 8.74 12.36
CA LEU A 145 -40.55 9.96 11.80
C LEU A 145 -40.17 10.09 10.31
N PRO A 146 -40.92 10.84 9.49
CA PRO A 146 -40.55 11.08 8.09
C PRO A 146 -39.12 11.62 7.92
N SER A 147 -38.66 12.48 8.83
CA SER A 147 -37.28 13.00 8.85
C SER A 147 -36.21 11.92 8.95
N ASP A 148 -36.52 10.83 9.64
CA ASP A 148 -35.58 9.75 9.89
C ASP A 148 -35.35 8.96 8.60
N ASN A 149 -36.40 8.80 7.79
CA ASN A 149 -36.30 8.23 6.45
C ASN A 149 -35.48 9.13 5.52
N ILE A 150 -35.66 10.45 5.59
CA ILE A 150 -34.87 11.42 4.81
C ILE A 150 -33.38 11.28 5.16
N ALA A 151 -33.03 11.25 6.45
CA ALA A 151 -31.65 11.08 6.90
C ALA A 151 -31.03 9.74 6.44
N LEU A 152 -31.80 8.65 6.52
CA LEU A 152 -31.37 7.35 6.00
C LEU A 152 -31.14 7.36 4.48
N VAL A 153 -32.01 8.03 3.72
CA VAL A 153 -31.86 8.19 2.27
C VAL A 153 -30.60 8.99 1.95
N VAL A 154 -30.38 10.13 2.63
CA VAL A 154 -29.18 10.96 2.43
C VAL A 154 -27.91 10.16 2.75
N LEU A 155 -27.85 9.45 3.87
CA LEU A 155 -26.70 8.60 4.22
C LEU A 155 -26.47 7.47 3.20
N GLY A 156 -27.55 6.86 2.71
CA GLY A 156 -27.47 5.87 1.63
C GLY A 156 -26.86 6.46 0.35
N ASN A 157 -27.31 7.65 -0.04
CA ASN A 157 -26.81 8.34 -1.23
C ASN A 157 -25.38 8.87 -1.07
N LEU A 158 -24.97 9.30 0.14
CA LEU A 158 -23.57 9.63 0.45
C LEU A 158 -22.65 8.41 0.30
N LYS A 159 -23.10 7.22 0.71
CA LYS A 159 -22.35 5.97 0.50
C LYS A 159 -22.23 5.62 -0.99
N ILE A 160 -23.30 5.82 -1.77
CA ILE A 160 -23.27 5.63 -3.23
C ILE A 160 -22.30 6.63 -3.87
N LEU A 161 -22.36 7.90 -3.45
CA LEU A 161 -21.45 8.95 -3.90
C LEU A 161 -20.00 8.59 -3.61
N GLN A 162 -19.69 8.13 -2.39
CA GLN A 162 -18.35 7.66 -2.03
C GLN A 162 -17.85 6.57 -2.99
N GLY A 163 -18.67 5.56 -3.26
CA GLY A 163 -18.32 4.49 -4.21
C GLY A 163 -18.11 5.01 -5.64
N SER A 164 -18.90 5.98 -6.09
CA SER A 164 -18.71 6.61 -7.41
C SER A 164 -17.46 7.50 -7.46
N ILE A 165 -17.13 8.24 -6.40
CA ILE A 165 -15.87 9.01 -6.28
C ILE A 165 -14.68 8.06 -6.34
N SER A 166 -14.70 6.94 -5.60
CA SER A 166 -13.63 5.95 -5.64
C SER A 166 -13.44 5.39 -7.06
N ARG A 167 -14.52 5.06 -7.77
CA ARG A 167 -14.44 4.61 -9.17
C ARG A 167 -13.87 5.70 -10.09
N ARG A 168 -14.33 6.94 -9.95
CA ARG A 168 -13.83 8.06 -10.75
C ARG A 168 -12.35 8.30 -10.52
N ARG A 169 -11.89 8.24 -9.26
CA ARG A 169 -10.47 8.32 -8.89
C ARG A 169 -9.64 7.24 -9.59
N VAL A 170 -10.08 5.98 -9.55
CA VAL A 170 -9.39 4.88 -10.23
C VAL A 170 -9.32 5.11 -11.74
N MET A 171 -10.36 5.66 -12.36
CA MET A 171 -10.33 6.01 -13.80
C MET A 171 -9.33 7.12 -14.10
N VAL A 172 -9.36 8.24 -13.37
CA VAL A 172 -8.43 9.36 -13.56
C VAL A 172 -6.99 8.89 -13.34
N GLU A 173 -6.77 8.03 -12.34
CA GLU A 173 -5.46 7.43 -12.10
C GLU A 173 -5.04 6.55 -13.29
N CYS A 174 -5.91 5.67 -13.78
CA CYS A 174 -5.64 4.86 -14.97
C CYS A 174 -5.28 5.72 -16.20
N ASP A 175 -6.02 6.80 -16.44
CA ASP A 175 -5.81 7.72 -17.57
C ASP A 175 -4.48 8.48 -17.41
N LEU A 176 -4.17 8.94 -16.19
CA LEU A 176 -2.89 9.56 -15.86
C LEU A 176 -1.74 8.60 -16.16
N TRP A 177 -1.77 7.38 -15.63
CA TRP A 177 -0.73 6.37 -15.86
C TRP A 177 -0.62 5.98 -17.33
N GLN A 178 -1.75 5.88 -18.03
CA GLN A 178 -1.76 5.67 -19.48
C GLN A 178 -1.02 6.79 -20.21
N GLY A 179 -1.30 8.05 -19.89
CA GLY A 179 -0.58 9.18 -20.47
C GLY A 179 0.90 9.12 -20.14
N LEU A 180 1.25 8.93 -18.86
CA LEU A 180 2.66 8.94 -18.43
C LEU A 180 3.49 7.84 -19.10
N ASP A 181 2.92 6.64 -19.23
CA ASP A 181 3.60 5.49 -19.85
C ASP A 181 3.63 5.59 -21.38
N ALA A 182 2.62 6.22 -22.02
CA ALA A 182 2.56 6.38 -23.47
C ALA A 182 3.50 7.49 -24.00
N TYR A 183 3.88 8.45 -23.14
CA TYR A 183 4.65 9.63 -23.52
C TYR A 183 5.88 9.81 -22.58
N PRO A 184 6.83 8.86 -22.58
CA PRO A 184 7.94 8.84 -21.61
C PRO A 184 8.83 10.09 -21.68
N GLU A 185 9.06 10.67 -22.85
CA GLU A 185 9.84 11.91 -22.99
C GLU A 185 9.17 13.11 -22.31
N GLN A 186 7.86 13.26 -22.48
CA GLN A 186 7.08 14.30 -21.80
C GLN A 186 7.02 14.06 -20.29
N THR A 187 6.89 12.80 -19.87
CA THR A 187 6.97 12.39 -18.46
C THR A 187 8.35 12.71 -17.87
N ALA A 188 9.42 12.49 -18.61
CA ALA A 188 10.79 12.84 -18.24
C ALA A 188 10.93 14.36 -18.05
N VAL A 189 10.28 15.18 -18.88
CA VAL A 189 10.22 16.64 -18.67
C VAL A 189 9.51 16.96 -17.36
N GLN A 190 8.36 16.36 -17.06
CA GLN A 190 7.66 16.60 -15.78
C GLN A 190 8.51 16.18 -14.58
N LEU A 191 9.20 15.04 -14.65
CA LEU A 191 10.10 14.57 -13.60
C LEU A 191 11.28 15.53 -13.41
N ARG A 192 11.87 16.06 -14.49
CA ARG A 192 12.95 17.06 -14.38
C ARG A 192 12.45 18.35 -13.73
N VAL A 193 11.24 18.80 -14.07
CA VAL A 193 10.62 19.96 -13.40
C VAL A 193 10.46 19.67 -11.91
N LEU A 194 9.89 18.52 -11.56
CA LEU A 194 9.61 18.14 -10.18
C LEU A 194 10.88 17.94 -9.34
N VAL A 195 11.93 17.34 -9.90
CA VAL A 195 13.15 16.99 -9.14
C VAL A 195 14.24 18.07 -9.19
N ASN A 196 14.40 18.75 -10.33
CA ASN A 196 15.48 19.72 -10.53
C ASN A 196 15.02 21.18 -10.47
N GLN A 197 13.77 21.45 -10.86
CA GLN A 197 13.22 22.81 -10.83
C GLN A 197 12.31 23.06 -9.63
N SER A 198 12.14 22.08 -8.74
CA SER A 198 11.62 22.35 -7.41
C SER A 198 12.48 23.46 -6.82
N THR A 199 11.88 24.60 -6.49
CA THR A 199 12.53 25.72 -5.79
C THR A 199 13.01 25.34 -4.38
N LEU A 200 12.92 24.05 -4.04
CA LEU A 200 13.37 23.44 -2.81
C LEU A 200 14.86 23.63 -2.63
N THR A 201 15.18 24.38 -1.59
CA THR A 201 16.50 24.47 -0.98
C THR A 201 16.66 23.35 0.04
N PRO A 202 17.91 22.96 0.38
CA PRO A 202 18.15 22.03 1.49
C PRO A 202 17.46 22.45 2.79
N ALA A 203 17.41 23.76 3.07
CA ALA A 203 16.73 24.30 4.26
C ALA A 203 15.20 24.05 4.28
N GLN A 204 14.57 23.89 3.10
CA GLN A 204 13.15 23.59 3.02
C GLN A 204 12.88 22.09 3.16
N PHE A 205 13.72 21.24 2.56
CA PHE A 205 13.47 19.79 2.44
C PHE A 205 14.15 18.95 3.54
N ASP A 206 15.39 19.28 3.93
CA ASP A 206 16.15 18.43 4.85
C ASP A 206 15.48 18.39 6.22
N GLY A 207 15.28 17.18 6.76
CA GLY A 207 14.57 16.94 8.01
C GLY A 207 13.06 16.82 7.89
N LYS A 208 12.48 16.98 6.69
CA LYS A 208 11.05 16.71 6.44
C LYS A 208 10.76 15.21 6.40
N LEU A 209 11.68 14.44 5.84
CA LEU A 209 11.66 12.99 5.84
C LEU A 209 12.82 12.49 6.69
N ALA A 210 12.59 11.44 7.47
CA ALA A 210 13.64 10.86 8.27
C ALA A 210 14.76 10.33 7.35
N PHE A 211 15.99 10.80 7.58
CA PHE A 211 17.23 10.35 6.92
C PHE A 211 17.39 10.68 5.42
N VAL A 212 16.35 11.17 4.74
CA VAL A 212 16.42 11.60 3.33
C VAL A 212 16.75 13.09 3.23
N LYS A 213 17.83 13.43 2.53
CA LYS A 213 18.20 14.80 2.16
C LYS A 213 17.77 15.13 0.74
N LEU A 214 17.79 16.41 0.38
CA LEU A 214 17.47 16.86 -0.98
C LEU A 214 18.33 16.19 -2.06
N ASN A 215 19.60 15.91 -1.77
CA ASN A 215 20.48 15.23 -2.73
C ASN A 215 20.09 13.76 -2.93
N ASP A 216 19.53 13.10 -1.92
CA ASP A 216 19.01 11.74 -2.02
C ASP A 216 17.75 11.74 -2.88
N PHE A 217 16.82 12.66 -2.61
CA PHE A 217 15.62 12.88 -3.43
C PHE A 217 15.97 13.09 -4.92
N ARG A 218 17.03 13.84 -5.22
CA ARG A 218 17.49 14.08 -6.60
C ARG A 218 17.93 12.82 -7.36
N THR A 219 18.22 11.72 -6.67
CA THR A 219 18.52 10.43 -7.31
C THR A 219 17.31 9.82 -8.04
N LEU A 220 16.09 10.29 -7.75
CA LEU A 220 14.89 9.92 -8.50
C LEU A 220 14.87 10.50 -9.93
N GLY A 221 15.72 11.47 -10.25
CA GLY A 221 15.80 12.06 -11.58
C GLY A 221 16.05 11.04 -12.71
N VAL A 222 15.70 11.43 -13.93
CA VAL A 222 15.89 10.62 -15.14
C VAL A 222 17.36 10.17 -15.28
N GLY A 223 17.60 8.88 -15.53
CA GLY A 223 18.95 8.37 -15.79
C GLY A 223 19.86 8.28 -14.57
N ARG A 224 19.33 8.41 -13.35
CA ARG A 224 20.12 8.37 -12.11
C ARG A 224 19.91 7.07 -11.34
N TRP A 225 20.96 6.56 -10.72
CA TRP A 225 20.84 5.41 -9.80
C TRP A 225 20.21 5.87 -8.50
N LEU A 226 19.22 5.14 -8.01
CA LEU A 226 18.69 5.36 -6.67
C LEU A 226 19.77 5.02 -5.65
N ASN A 227 19.84 5.80 -4.58
CA ASN A 227 20.75 5.53 -3.47
C ASN A 227 20.05 4.81 -2.32
N ASP A 228 20.85 4.45 -1.31
CA ASP A 228 20.37 3.73 -0.12
C ASP A 228 19.23 4.46 0.59
N GLU A 229 19.32 5.79 0.76
CA GLU A 229 18.31 6.54 1.51
C GLU A 229 16.93 6.52 0.83
N VAL A 230 16.87 6.64 -0.51
CA VAL A 230 15.60 6.52 -1.25
C VAL A 230 15.05 5.09 -1.18
N ILE A 231 15.89 4.07 -1.32
CA ILE A 231 15.43 2.67 -1.20
C ILE A 231 14.91 2.40 0.21
N ASN A 232 15.67 2.78 1.23
CA ASN A 232 15.33 2.57 2.64
C ASN A 232 14.03 3.27 3.03
N TYR A 233 13.85 4.51 2.54
CA TYR A 233 12.61 5.27 2.71
C TYR A 233 11.38 4.48 2.26
N PHE A 234 11.38 3.99 1.01
CA PHE A 234 10.23 3.29 0.45
C PHE A 234 10.04 1.89 1.03
N VAL A 235 11.12 1.16 1.30
CA VAL A 235 11.04 -0.15 1.94
C VAL A 235 10.41 -0.02 3.33
N GLU A 236 10.87 0.94 4.14
CA GLU A 236 10.31 1.18 5.47
C GLU A 236 8.85 1.61 5.41
N LYS A 237 8.53 2.61 4.57
CA LYS A 237 7.17 3.13 4.43
C LYS A 237 6.20 2.02 4.05
N TRP A 238 6.42 1.36 2.91
CA TRP A 238 5.46 0.41 2.36
C TRP A 238 5.37 -0.87 3.19
N CYS A 239 6.47 -1.33 3.80
CA CYS A 239 6.41 -2.49 4.70
C CYS A 239 5.64 -2.19 5.99
N SER A 240 5.81 -0.98 6.57
CA SER A 240 5.03 -0.54 7.73
C SER A 240 3.52 -0.46 7.42
N GLU A 241 3.17 0.01 6.22
CA GLU A 241 1.77 0.07 5.76
C GLU A 241 1.17 -1.32 5.49
N SER A 242 1.99 -2.29 5.06
CA SER A 242 1.52 -3.66 4.79
C SER A 242 1.07 -4.41 6.05
N GLY A 243 1.75 -4.16 7.17
CA GLY A 243 1.51 -4.86 8.44
C GLY A 243 1.89 -6.34 8.47
N THR A 244 2.41 -6.93 7.38
CA THR A 244 2.75 -8.36 7.31
C THR A 244 4.13 -8.65 6.73
N THR A 245 4.79 -7.69 6.08
CA THR A 245 6.14 -7.89 5.51
C THR A 245 7.17 -7.14 6.35
N LEU A 246 8.22 -7.85 6.81
CA LEU A 246 9.37 -7.24 7.45
C LEU A 246 10.34 -6.71 6.39
N GLY A 247 10.40 -5.39 6.21
CA GLY A 247 11.29 -4.74 5.24
C GLY A 247 12.64 -4.39 5.86
N LEU A 248 13.70 -5.10 5.51
CA LEU A 248 15.05 -4.76 5.98
C LEU A 248 15.61 -3.59 5.17
N ASN A 249 16.47 -2.77 5.79
CA ASN A 249 17.16 -1.71 5.07
C ASN A 249 18.37 -2.25 4.28
N SER A 250 18.90 -1.46 3.34
CA SER A 250 20.00 -1.82 2.45
C SER A 250 21.32 -2.09 3.18
N PHE A 251 21.49 -1.62 4.41
CA PHE A 251 22.67 -1.87 5.23
C PHE A 251 22.64 -3.24 5.92
N PHE A 252 21.49 -3.92 5.96
CA PHE A 252 21.37 -5.25 6.55
C PHE A 252 22.22 -6.27 5.80
N ALA A 253 22.02 -6.34 4.48
CA ALA A 253 22.69 -7.29 3.61
C ALA A 253 24.22 -7.26 3.76
N PRO A 254 24.93 -6.13 3.52
CA PRO A 254 26.39 -6.09 3.62
C PRO A 254 26.93 -6.43 5.01
N ARG A 255 26.16 -6.19 6.09
CA ARG A 255 26.60 -6.48 7.48
C ARG A 255 26.29 -7.88 7.97
N CYS A 256 25.30 -8.54 7.38
CA CYS A 256 24.78 -9.82 7.87
C CYS A 256 25.03 -10.96 6.88
N LEU A 257 24.91 -10.70 5.58
CA LEU A 257 24.91 -11.73 4.53
C LEU A 257 26.23 -11.82 3.77
N PHE A 258 27.00 -10.73 3.74
CA PHE A 258 28.27 -10.65 3.03
C PHE A 258 29.44 -10.52 4.01
N ASP A 259 30.60 -11.02 3.58
CA ASP A 259 31.86 -10.83 4.28
C ASP A 259 32.39 -9.42 4.01
N GLU A 260 32.75 -8.70 5.08
CA GLU A 260 33.11 -7.28 5.02
C GLU A 260 34.42 -7.03 4.23
N VAL A 261 35.31 -8.02 4.17
CA VAL A 261 36.62 -7.90 3.52
C VAL A 261 36.53 -8.22 2.03
N THR A 262 35.89 -9.34 1.70
CA THR A 262 35.81 -9.85 0.33
C THR A 262 34.62 -9.31 -0.45
N GLY A 263 33.58 -8.82 0.24
CA GLY A 263 32.31 -8.44 -0.37
C GLY A 263 31.52 -9.62 -0.93
N MET A 264 31.98 -10.86 -0.70
CA MET A 264 31.32 -12.08 -1.16
C MET A 264 30.27 -12.54 -0.14
N PRO A 265 29.22 -13.27 -0.55
CA PRO A 265 28.32 -13.90 0.41
C PRO A 265 29.12 -14.74 1.41
N LYS A 266 28.78 -14.66 2.70
CA LYS A 266 29.46 -15.42 3.75
C LYS A 266 29.47 -16.91 3.40
N SER A 267 30.62 -17.55 3.59
CA SER A 267 30.77 -18.99 3.40
C SER A 267 30.57 -19.72 4.73
N GLY A 268 29.85 -20.85 4.69
CA GLY A 268 29.58 -21.66 5.88
C GLY A 268 28.33 -21.24 6.66
N VAL A 269 28.16 -21.84 7.84
CA VAL A 269 27.06 -21.55 8.77
C VAL A 269 27.36 -20.22 9.46
N LEU A 270 26.40 -19.30 9.56
CA LEU A 270 26.71 -18.07 10.30
C LEU A 270 26.87 -18.38 11.79
N THR A 271 27.68 -17.56 12.43
CA THR A 271 28.10 -17.77 13.81
C THR A 271 27.00 -17.36 14.79
N THR A 272 27.07 -17.79 16.05
CA THR A 272 26.17 -17.28 17.10
C THR A 272 26.20 -15.74 17.20
N ALA A 273 27.36 -15.13 16.94
CA ALA A 273 27.47 -13.67 16.90
C ALA A 273 26.70 -13.04 15.72
N ASP A 274 26.62 -13.75 14.59
CA ASP A 274 25.78 -13.35 13.46
C ASP A 274 24.29 -13.53 13.77
N GLU A 275 23.90 -14.64 14.40
CA GLU A 275 22.52 -14.88 14.87
C GLU A 275 22.05 -13.76 15.81
N ASP A 276 22.87 -13.40 16.80
CA ASP A 276 22.61 -12.31 17.74
C ASP A 276 22.48 -10.96 17.03
N ARG A 277 23.34 -10.69 16.04
CA ARG A 277 23.31 -9.46 15.25
C ARG A 277 22.03 -9.37 14.45
N ILE A 278 21.65 -10.43 13.74
CA ILE A 278 20.43 -10.54 12.96
C ILE A 278 19.22 -10.36 13.87
N SER A 279 19.18 -11.06 15.00
CA SER A 279 18.08 -10.99 15.97
C SER A 279 17.85 -9.58 16.49
N ARG A 280 18.92 -8.90 16.91
CA ARG A 280 18.84 -7.49 17.36
C ARG A 280 18.40 -6.56 16.23
N TRP A 281 18.85 -6.79 15.00
CA TRP A 281 18.47 -5.97 13.86
C TRP A 281 16.99 -6.13 13.53
N CYS A 282 16.54 -7.37 13.39
CA CYS A 282 15.15 -7.69 13.09
C CYS A 282 14.21 -7.19 14.19
N ALA A 283 14.54 -7.36 15.47
CA ALA A 283 13.74 -6.84 16.57
C ALA A 283 13.54 -5.31 16.47
N LYS A 284 14.61 -4.56 16.19
CA LYS A 284 14.53 -3.10 15.99
C LYS A 284 13.71 -2.73 14.75
N THR A 285 13.84 -3.49 13.66
CA THR A 285 13.06 -3.22 12.44
C THR A 285 11.57 -3.53 12.65
N VAL A 286 11.23 -4.62 13.34
CA VAL A 286 9.85 -4.97 13.73
C VAL A 286 9.22 -3.85 14.56
N GLU A 287 9.94 -3.36 15.58
CA GLU A 287 9.49 -2.23 16.40
C GLU A 287 9.28 -0.97 15.56
N LYS A 288 10.26 -0.61 14.72
CA LYS A 288 10.21 0.57 13.85
C LYS A 288 9.04 0.55 12.87
N GLN A 289 8.75 -0.62 12.30
CA GLN A 289 7.65 -0.82 11.34
C GLN A 289 6.29 -1.09 12.02
N GLY A 290 6.24 -1.14 13.35
CA GLY A 290 5.01 -1.40 14.10
C GLY A 290 4.39 -2.77 13.82
N LEU A 291 5.19 -3.75 13.43
CA LEU A 291 4.72 -5.08 13.06
C LEU A 291 4.40 -5.88 14.33
N LYS A 292 3.18 -6.43 14.40
CA LYS A 292 2.78 -7.37 15.48
C LYS A 292 3.17 -8.80 15.16
N ASP A 293 3.04 -9.14 13.88
CA ASP A 293 3.43 -10.40 13.27
C ASP A 293 3.83 -10.06 11.83
N TRP A 294 4.52 -10.99 11.18
CA TRP A 294 4.86 -10.90 9.77
C TRP A 294 4.76 -12.29 9.16
N ASP A 295 4.80 -12.44 7.85
CA ASP A 295 4.82 -13.73 7.16
C ASP A 295 5.91 -13.81 6.09
N SER A 296 6.55 -12.67 5.83
CA SER A 296 7.56 -12.54 4.81
C SER A 296 8.56 -11.45 5.16
N VAL A 297 9.74 -11.55 4.55
CA VAL A 297 10.88 -10.67 4.79
C VAL A 297 11.39 -10.22 3.44
N PHE A 298 11.52 -8.90 3.26
CA PHE A 298 12.06 -8.29 2.07
C PHE A 298 13.45 -7.71 2.35
N ILE A 299 14.42 -8.04 1.50
CA ILE A 299 15.83 -7.69 1.72
C ILE A 299 16.36 -6.99 0.46
N PRO A 300 16.50 -5.65 0.46
CA PRO A 300 17.18 -4.94 -0.61
C PRO A 300 18.69 -5.21 -0.54
N ILE A 301 19.30 -5.44 -1.71
CA ILE A 301 20.72 -5.75 -1.84
C ILE A 301 21.31 -4.81 -2.88
N ASN A 302 22.34 -4.06 -2.47
CA ASN A 302 23.10 -3.17 -3.33
C ASN A 302 24.47 -3.78 -3.61
N GLU A 303 24.59 -4.53 -4.69
CA GLU A 303 25.87 -5.12 -5.08
C GLU A 303 26.79 -4.02 -5.63
N THR A 304 27.95 -3.88 -4.98
CA THR A 304 29.02 -2.93 -5.35
C THR A 304 28.58 -1.46 -5.39
N HIS A 305 27.50 -1.08 -4.70
CA HIS A 305 26.91 0.26 -4.76
C HIS A 305 26.43 0.69 -6.16
N THR A 306 26.30 -0.25 -7.09
CA THR A 306 25.98 0.02 -8.50
C THR A 306 24.78 -0.75 -9.04
N HIS A 307 24.44 -1.86 -8.40
CA HIS A 307 23.37 -2.74 -8.86
C HIS A 307 22.43 -3.15 -7.73
N TRP A 308 21.16 -2.80 -7.90
CA TRP A 308 20.10 -3.13 -6.96
C TRP A 308 19.36 -4.40 -7.38
N TYR A 309 19.23 -5.33 -6.45
CA TYR A 309 18.31 -6.45 -6.53
C TYR A 309 17.76 -6.75 -5.14
N SER A 310 16.87 -7.74 -5.02
CA SER A 310 16.30 -8.06 -3.71
C SER A 310 16.19 -9.55 -3.50
N ALA A 311 16.14 -9.96 -2.25
CA ALA A 311 15.72 -11.27 -1.84
C ALA A 311 14.41 -11.19 -1.05
N ARG A 312 13.63 -12.27 -1.10
CA ARG A 312 12.45 -12.45 -0.25
C ARG A 312 12.49 -13.82 0.39
N ILE A 313 12.16 -13.86 1.68
CA ILE A 313 11.84 -15.09 2.40
C ILE A 313 10.35 -15.03 2.73
N ASP A 314 9.58 -15.98 2.23
CA ASP A 314 8.13 -16.07 2.45
C ASP A 314 7.84 -17.35 3.24
N PHE A 315 7.44 -17.20 4.50
CA PHE A 315 7.13 -18.30 5.41
C PHE A 315 5.77 -18.92 5.13
N HIS A 316 4.83 -18.15 4.56
CA HIS A 316 3.51 -18.63 4.20
C HIS A 316 3.58 -19.58 2.99
N GLN A 317 4.22 -19.13 1.91
CA GLN A 317 4.43 -19.93 0.69
C GLN A 317 5.64 -20.86 0.79
N ARG A 318 6.45 -20.74 1.85
CA ARG A 318 7.68 -21.52 2.08
C ARG A 318 8.63 -21.41 0.89
N ARG A 319 9.02 -20.19 0.55
CA ARG A 319 9.90 -19.94 -0.58
C ARG A 319 10.93 -18.87 -0.30
N ILE A 320 12.08 -19.00 -0.94
CA ILE A 320 13.12 -17.99 -0.96
C ILE A 320 13.44 -17.66 -2.41
N ASP A 321 13.25 -16.41 -2.79
CA ASP A 321 13.49 -15.94 -4.14
C ASP A 321 14.50 -14.79 -4.15
N ILE A 322 15.27 -14.69 -5.23
CA ILE A 322 16.07 -13.52 -5.55
C ILE A 322 15.53 -12.90 -6.84
N TYR A 323 15.20 -11.62 -6.77
CA TYR A 323 14.62 -10.82 -7.85
C TYR A 323 15.66 -9.85 -8.39
N ASP A 324 16.14 -10.09 -9.61
CA ASP A 324 17.13 -9.27 -10.31
C ASP A 324 16.61 -8.89 -11.71
N SER A 325 16.52 -7.58 -11.97
CA SER A 325 16.02 -7.02 -13.24
C SER A 325 17.04 -7.09 -14.38
N LEU A 326 18.30 -7.49 -14.14
CA LEU A 326 19.30 -7.65 -15.21
C LEU A 326 19.09 -8.93 -16.03
N ARG A 327 18.60 -8.75 -17.25
CA ARG A 327 18.28 -9.84 -18.20
C ARG A 327 19.45 -10.79 -18.44
N GLU A 328 20.62 -10.24 -18.76
CA GLU A 328 21.80 -11.02 -19.15
C GLU A 328 22.26 -11.91 -18.00
N LYS A 329 22.30 -11.36 -16.77
CA LYS A 329 22.56 -12.14 -15.55
C LYS A 329 21.56 -13.28 -15.42
N CYS A 330 20.25 -13.00 -15.47
CA CYS A 330 19.22 -14.02 -15.30
C CYS A 330 19.32 -15.14 -16.37
N ILE A 331 19.42 -14.78 -17.66
CA ILE A 331 19.47 -15.76 -18.76
C ILE A 331 20.74 -16.60 -18.71
N ASN A 332 21.90 -15.96 -18.51
CA ASN A 332 23.17 -16.67 -18.48
C ASN A 332 23.26 -17.60 -17.28
N ASN A 333 22.74 -17.20 -16.11
CA ASN A 333 22.75 -18.05 -14.93
C ASN A 333 21.77 -19.20 -15.01
N ARG A 334 20.59 -19.02 -15.60
CA ARG A 334 19.61 -20.12 -15.76
C ARG A 334 20.15 -21.27 -16.63
N LYS A 335 21.09 -20.99 -17.54
CA LYS A 335 21.78 -22.02 -18.35
C LYS A 335 22.82 -22.81 -17.55
N LYS A 336 23.28 -22.29 -16.41
CA LYS A 336 24.29 -22.96 -15.57
C LYS A 336 23.62 -24.03 -14.68
N PRO A 337 24.35 -25.12 -14.36
CA PRO A 337 23.96 -26.04 -13.29
C PRO A 337 23.66 -25.29 -11.98
N PRO A 338 22.72 -25.74 -11.14
CA PRO A 338 22.29 -25.01 -9.93
C PRO A 338 23.44 -24.52 -9.03
N LEU A 339 24.46 -25.35 -8.80
CA LEU A 339 25.63 -25.02 -7.97
C LEU A 339 26.57 -23.98 -8.59
N LEU A 340 26.46 -23.74 -9.90
CA LEU A 340 27.28 -22.78 -10.65
C LEU A 340 26.49 -21.52 -11.00
N ARG A 341 25.22 -21.41 -10.60
CA ARG A 341 24.44 -20.19 -10.78
C ARG A 341 25.05 -19.08 -9.92
N GLU A 342 25.06 -17.87 -10.45
CA GLU A 342 25.30 -16.68 -9.63
C GLU A 342 24.28 -16.67 -8.48
N ASN A 343 24.61 -16.01 -7.38
CA ASN A 343 23.81 -16.02 -6.14
C ASN A 343 23.56 -17.39 -5.49
N ALA A 344 24.15 -18.51 -5.96
CA ALA A 344 24.01 -19.80 -5.28
C ALA A 344 24.52 -19.75 -3.83
N ASN A 345 25.67 -19.11 -3.60
CA ASN A 345 26.20 -18.91 -2.25
C ASN A 345 25.31 -17.97 -1.41
N LEU A 346 24.80 -16.91 -2.01
CA LEU A 346 23.85 -16.01 -1.34
C LEU A 346 22.57 -16.77 -0.95
N MET A 347 22.06 -17.65 -1.81
CA MET A 347 20.90 -18.48 -1.50
C MET A 347 21.15 -19.39 -0.29
N LEU A 348 22.34 -19.99 -0.15
CA LEU A 348 22.68 -20.77 1.05
C LEU A 348 22.64 -19.91 2.32
N VAL A 349 23.16 -18.69 2.26
CA VAL A 349 23.09 -17.75 3.40
C VAL A 349 21.65 -17.35 3.71
N LEU A 350 20.80 -17.15 2.69
CA LEU A 350 19.38 -16.84 2.87
C LEU A 350 18.58 -18.01 3.45
N ILE A 351 18.90 -19.26 3.06
CA ILE A 351 18.32 -20.47 3.65
C ILE A 351 18.63 -20.52 5.14
N TRP A 352 19.88 -20.28 5.52
CA TRP A 352 20.26 -20.24 6.92
C TRP A 352 19.61 -19.06 7.67
N LEU A 353 19.55 -17.88 7.05
CA LEU A 353 18.84 -16.73 7.59
C LEU A 353 17.37 -17.08 7.87
N ALA A 354 16.70 -17.83 6.98
CA ALA A 354 15.33 -18.26 7.20
C ALA A 354 15.19 -19.19 8.43
N GLU A 355 16.20 -20.01 8.77
CA GLU A 355 16.21 -20.78 10.03
C GLU A 355 16.23 -19.85 11.24
N VAL A 356 17.16 -18.89 11.28
CA VAL A 356 17.27 -17.91 12.38
C VAL A 356 16.00 -17.10 12.53
N LEU A 357 15.47 -16.61 11.41
CA LEU A 357 14.24 -15.83 11.37
C LEU A 357 13.02 -16.67 11.80
N SER A 358 12.98 -17.97 11.51
CA SER A 358 11.92 -18.85 12.01
C SER A 358 11.90 -18.92 13.55
N GLN A 359 13.07 -18.97 14.18
CA GLN A 359 13.18 -19.01 15.64
C GLN A 359 12.65 -17.72 16.27
N LEU A 360 12.92 -16.55 15.66
CA LEU A 360 12.37 -15.27 16.12
C LEU A 360 10.85 -15.21 16.05
N ARG A 361 10.23 -16.00 15.16
CA ARG A 361 8.78 -16.14 15.03
C ARG A 361 8.20 -17.18 15.98
N GLY A 362 9.04 -17.93 16.70
CA GLY A 362 8.62 -19.11 17.46
C GLY A 362 8.25 -20.31 16.59
N GLU A 363 8.71 -20.33 15.33
CA GLU A 363 8.57 -21.45 14.40
C GLU A 363 9.85 -22.29 14.36
N VAL A 364 9.73 -23.57 14.00
CA VAL A 364 10.88 -24.46 13.79
C VAL A 364 10.99 -24.77 12.31
N VAL A 365 12.01 -24.22 11.66
CA VAL A 365 12.42 -24.57 10.30
C VAL A 365 13.82 -25.17 10.37
N ASP A 366 13.97 -26.41 9.89
CA ASP A 366 15.25 -27.13 9.80
C ASP A 366 15.51 -27.51 8.34
N PHE A 367 16.40 -26.77 7.68
CA PHE A 367 16.86 -27.07 6.34
C PHE A 367 18.06 -28.02 6.34
N LYS A 368 18.91 -27.97 7.37
CA LYS A 368 20.13 -28.80 7.47
C LYS A 368 19.85 -30.28 7.25
N ASN A 369 18.70 -30.76 7.75
CA ASN A 369 18.30 -32.17 7.60
C ASN A 369 17.24 -32.40 6.52
N ASN A 370 16.75 -31.36 5.83
CA ASN A 370 15.59 -31.48 4.93
C ASN A 370 15.57 -30.45 3.78
N LEU A 371 16.68 -30.31 3.05
CA LEU A 371 16.75 -29.47 1.84
C LEU A 371 15.76 -29.89 0.73
N GLY A 372 15.30 -31.16 0.73
CA GLY A 372 14.25 -31.66 -0.16
C GLY A 372 12.81 -31.45 0.36
N GLY A 373 12.64 -30.66 1.41
CA GLY A 373 11.38 -30.43 2.09
C GLY A 373 10.37 -29.58 1.30
N ARG A 374 9.37 -29.04 2.02
CA ARG A 374 8.27 -28.23 1.45
C ARG A 374 8.67 -26.83 0.99
N TRP A 375 9.95 -26.49 0.99
CA TRP A 375 10.43 -25.16 0.63
C TRP A 375 10.94 -25.13 -0.81
N SER A 376 10.73 -24.00 -1.49
CA SER A 376 11.29 -23.75 -2.83
C SER A 376 12.33 -22.62 -2.80
N PHE A 377 13.36 -22.74 -3.64
CA PHE A 377 14.48 -21.80 -3.69
C PHE A 377 14.76 -21.42 -5.14
N ASP A 378 14.66 -20.13 -5.49
CA ASP A 378 14.98 -19.63 -6.82
C ASP A 378 16.02 -18.48 -6.75
N PRO A 379 17.31 -18.75 -7.02
CA PRO A 379 18.35 -17.72 -6.99
C PRO A 379 18.24 -16.70 -8.13
N HIS A 380 17.35 -16.92 -9.10
CA HIS A 380 17.08 -16.03 -10.21
C HIS A 380 15.61 -16.10 -10.62
N PHE A 381 14.72 -15.70 -9.71
CA PHE A 381 13.30 -15.69 -9.99
C PHE A 381 12.99 -14.84 -11.22
N LYS A 382 12.06 -15.32 -12.06
CA LYS A 382 11.74 -14.63 -13.31
C LYS A 382 10.97 -13.35 -12.99
N VAL A 383 11.53 -12.23 -13.40
CA VAL A 383 10.91 -10.90 -13.25
C VAL A 383 10.89 -10.16 -14.57
N HIS A 384 10.24 -8.99 -14.60
CA HIS A 384 10.39 -8.06 -15.71
C HIS A 384 11.79 -7.46 -15.70
N PHE A 385 12.46 -7.55 -16.84
CA PHE A 385 13.83 -7.07 -16.97
C PHE A 385 13.86 -5.58 -17.27
N GLN A 386 14.85 -4.90 -16.71
CA GLN A 386 15.09 -3.51 -17.04
C GLN A 386 15.72 -3.41 -18.44
N PRO A 387 15.32 -2.41 -19.24
CA PRO A 387 15.91 -2.18 -20.55
C PRO A 387 17.14 -1.24 -20.51
N ASN A 388 17.41 -0.59 -19.38
CA ASN A 388 18.52 0.36 -19.21
C ASN A 388 19.46 -0.04 -18.05
N SER A 389 20.52 0.74 -17.82
CA SER A 389 21.55 0.44 -16.80
C SER A 389 21.32 1.11 -15.44
N TYR A 390 20.21 1.84 -15.25
CA TYR A 390 20.04 2.72 -14.08
C TYR A 390 18.74 2.54 -13.30
N ASP A 391 17.78 1.77 -13.81
CA ASP A 391 16.49 1.54 -13.16
C ASP A 391 16.42 0.31 -12.24
N CYS A 392 17.55 -0.33 -11.93
CA CYS A 392 17.57 -1.50 -11.03
C CYS A 392 16.95 -1.20 -9.66
N GLY A 393 17.21 -0.01 -9.10
CA GLY A 393 16.57 0.43 -7.86
C GLY A 393 15.07 0.65 -8.00
N VAL A 394 14.61 1.16 -9.15
CA VAL A 394 13.17 1.38 -9.41
C VAL A 394 12.46 0.05 -9.60
N HIS A 395 13.07 -0.90 -10.32
CA HIS A 395 12.58 -2.27 -10.45
C HIS A 395 12.49 -2.98 -9.10
N LEU A 396 13.51 -2.85 -8.24
CA LEU A 396 13.50 -3.39 -6.88
C LEU A 396 12.28 -2.89 -6.09
N LEU A 397 12.02 -1.58 -6.10
CA LEU A 397 10.85 -1.01 -5.44
C LEU A 397 9.54 -1.52 -6.06
N TRP A 398 9.47 -1.67 -7.38
CA TRP A 398 8.29 -2.23 -8.04
C TRP A 398 8.09 -3.72 -7.73
N HIS A 399 9.17 -4.51 -7.56
CA HIS A 399 9.08 -5.87 -7.04
C HIS A 399 8.46 -5.86 -5.65
N LEU A 400 8.94 -5.01 -4.73
CA LEU A 400 8.34 -4.87 -3.40
C LEU A 400 6.84 -4.54 -3.50
N ARG A 401 6.47 -3.55 -4.32
CA ARG A 401 5.07 -3.14 -4.47
C ARG A 401 4.17 -4.27 -4.98
N HIS A 402 4.66 -5.10 -5.91
CA HIS A 402 3.96 -6.32 -6.35
C HIS A 402 3.80 -7.31 -5.21
N LEU A 403 4.86 -7.58 -4.46
CA LEU A 403 4.85 -8.53 -3.35
C LEU A 403 3.85 -8.11 -2.28
N LEU A 404 3.79 -6.83 -1.93
CA LEU A 404 2.84 -6.32 -0.94
C LEU A 404 1.38 -6.38 -1.44
N GLN A 405 1.15 -6.19 -2.75
CA GLN A 405 -0.20 -6.13 -3.33
C GLN A 405 -0.76 -7.51 -3.70
N PHE A 406 0.10 -8.42 -4.18
CA PHE A 406 -0.29 -9.67 -4.81
C PHE A 406 0.36 -10.91 -4.18
N GLN A 407 1.26 -10.73 -3.19
CA GLN A 407 2.06 -11.80 -2.57
C GLN A 407 3.01 -12.54 -3.52
N GLN A 408 3.12 -12.09 -4.78
CA GLN A 408 4.04 -12.58 -5.80
C GLN A 408 4.27 -11.50 -6.86
N ILE A 409 5.32 -11.66 -7.65
CA ILE A 409 5.54 -10.80 -8.82
C ILE A 409 4.65 -11.30 -9.96
N GLU A 410 3.69 -10.48 -10.35
CA GLU A 410 2.77 -10.79 -11.43
C GLU A 410 3.42 -10.47 -12.77
N LEU A 411 3.61 -11.50 -13.59
CA LEU A 411 4.23 -11.40 -14.92
C LEU A 411 3.22 -11.16 -16.05
N GLY A 412 1.92 -11.19 -15.73
CA GLY A 412 0.83 -11.06 -16.69
C GLY A 412 0.38 -9.62 -16.86
N ASP A 413 0.73 -8.98 -17.98
CA ASP A 413 0.45 -7.56 -18.19
C ASP A 413 -1.05 -7.22 -18.32
N ASN A 414 -1.89 -8.15 -18.80
CA ASN A 414 -3.25 -7.80 -19.22
C ASN A 414 -4.23 -7.54 -18.06
N CYS A 415 -4.00 -8.12 -16.89
CA CYS A 415 -4.92 -8.01 -15.74
C CYS A 415 -4.45 -7.02 -14.68
N LEU A 416 -3.22 -6.51 -14.77
CA LEU A 416 -2.68 -5.60 -13.76
C LEU A 416 -3.16 -4.17 -13.98
N PRO A 417 -3.43 -3.41 -12.90
CA PRO A 417 -3.57 -1.97 -12.95
C PRO A 417 -2.33 -1.33 -13.59
N ARG A 418 -2.50 -0.34 -14.47
CA ARG A 418 -1.38 0.28 -15.22
C ARG A 418 -0.26 0.82 -14.32
N HIS A 419 -0.63 1.38 -13.17
CA HIS A 419 0.33 1.90 -12.19
C HIS A 419 1.25 0.83 -11.60
N LEU A 420 0.85 -0.44 -11.61
CA LEU A 420 1.65 -1.56 -11.15
C LEU A 420 2.38 -2.29 -12.28
N ARG A 421 2.03 -2.05 -13.55
CA ARG A 421 2.72 -2.71 -14.67
C ARG A 421 4.18 -2.28 -14.74
N PHE A 422 5.02 -3.23 -15.11
CA PHE A 422 6.36 -2.95 -15.59
C PHE A 422 6.27 -2.46 -17.03
N THR A 423 7.03 -1.42 -17.34
CA THR A 423 7.07 -0.77 -18.66
C THR A 423 8.49 -0.80 -19.20
N ASN A 424 8.65 -0.57 -20.51
CA ASN A 424 9.96 -0.43 -21.13
C ASN A 424 10.69 0.86 -20.71
N ASP A 425 10.02 1.73 -19.97
CA ASP A 425 10.58 2.94 -19.41
C ASP A 425 9.96 3.15 -18.02
N MET A 426 10.80 3.26 -16.98
CA MET A 426 10.34 3.42 -15.60
C MET A 426 10.25 4.89 -15.16
N VAL A 427 10.31 5.86 -16.08
CA VAL A 427 10.27 7.30 -15.78
C VAL A 427 8.97 7.72 -15.10
N SER A 428 7.84 7.14 -15.49
CA SER A 428 6.55 7.38 -14.83
C SER A 428 6.57 6.86 -13.39
N LYS A 429 7.29 5.76 -13.14
CA LYS A 429 7.43 5.16 -11.81
C LYS A 429 8.32 6.05 -10.93
N ARG A 430 9.42 6.57 -11.48
CA ARG A 430 10.26 7.60 -10.83
C ARG A 430 9.48 8.86 -10.48
N LEU A 431 8.66 9.36 -11.41
CA LEU A 431 7.79 10.51 -11.17
C LEU A 431 6.86 10.26 -9.99
N ARG A 432 6.25 9.07 -9.92
CA ARG A 432 5.38 8.71 -8.81
C ARG A 432 6.13 8.64 -7.48
N LEU A 433 7.31 8.02 -7.44
CA LEU A 433 8.14 8.00 -6.24
C LEU A 433 8.47 9.43 -5.77
N ALA A 434 8.82 10.33 -6.70
CA ALA A 434 9.11 11.71 -6.38
C ALA A 434 7.88 12.46 -5.83
N GLN A 435 6.71 12.29 -6.44
CA GLN A 435 5.45 12.84 -5.93
C GLN A 435 5.16 12.35 -4.51
N GLU A 436 5.32 11.05 -4.27
CA GLU A 436 5.02 10.42 -2.99
C GLU A 436 5.91 11.00 -1.88
N MET A 437 7.22 11.08 -2.11
CA MET A 437 8.16 11.71 -1.16
C MET A 437 7.86 13.18 -0.90
N LEU A 438 7.51 13.94 -1.95
CA LEU A 438 7.15 15.35 -1.79
C LEU A 438 5.85 15.53 -0.98
N ALA A 439 4.85 14.68 -1.20
CA ALA A 439 3.61 14.68 -0.44
C ALA A 439 3.87 14.38 1.04
N ASP A 440 4.64 13.33 1.32
CA ASP A 440 5.00 12.96 2.69
C ASP A 440 5.85 14.04 3.38
N ALA A 441 6.64 14.80 2.62
CA ALA A 441 7.41 15.94 3.09
C ALA A 441 6.58 17.25 3.25
N GLY A 442 5.30 17.24 2.86
CA GLY A 442 4.38 18.37 2.97
C GLY A 442 4.45 19.39 1.83
N PHE A 443 4.86 18.98 0.63
CA PHE A 443 4.95 19.84 -0.57
C PHE A 443 3.88 19.53 -1.64
N ALA A 444 2.88 18.70 -1.33
CA ALA A 444 1.82 18.29 -2.28
C ALA A 444 0.80 19.39 -2.59
#